data_AF-A0A7C3CBR9-F1
#
_entry.id   AF-A0A7C3CBR9-F1
#
_cell.length_a   1.000
_cell.length_b   1.000
_cell.length_c   1.000
_cell.angle_alpha   90.00
_cell.angle_beta   90.00
_cell.angle_gamma   90.00
#
_symmetry.space_group_name_H-M   'P 1'
#
loop_
_entity.id
_entity.type
_entity.pdbx_description
1 polymer ?
#
loop_
_entity_poly.entity_id
_entity_poly.type
_entity_poly.pdbx_seq_one_letter_code
_entity_poly.pdbx_strand_id
1 'polypeptide(L)'
;MFRDFNLKKPKLIVAGSENYSAIFFYFYEMNLFPHILSRVGGITFEAVESLSFQEMEYVELLLQKEKNLAAHAQKINHSFQKVFKEVNDYRFRAILKNAQKDFSNRRFSFVKKIKNNLFVLDDSENVNVLLDEIVVFQKSIHQLEKLRIDFNEIFQKEFYRHLQLLQSVSQNDDFQKGILQSSVSLFQQLTRFQNKPVQDFRKKEMQTARSVAQYFYRAATKTSPFSYFTTLEMLDLSGGVFQNKKEEKTSSVLQFNNFLLVEIKQLLLQNASFFRQMNLRLNASLKQEKEVFSFLKNERNVEVFQQLDASEVLLLLSSKIFTKTIRFDKLVTLLMESVDAEREDLEAFLLSLLENGFLEWQWNVSSLSFDWEQHFLNWLLELDVFLEKNKWIAFFEKLIQSKKDYQNATAQERFFLQKNIKKELDEIGIEAIRREFILFEDVRSGRGCQISQKKIEPIIQSLDDLLRLLEPLMQEEMKSKILFFWKNNFRDSDSIPLLDFYGKFFQEDFSKHDFFQKNKLELFDFWKKELPKLAQIDEAGNLHFSTQDLQKVFSNSSKDSEKSPTRYSGLFQFYQKDKKWNAVINGRSEERR
;
A
#
# COMPACT_ATOMS: atom_id res chain seq x y z
N MET A 1 1.97 18.73 -8.88
CA MET A 1 2.51 18.78 -10.26
C MET A 1 1.44 18.49 -11.33
N PHE A 2 0.43 17.63 -11.11
CA PHE A 2 -0.55 17.22 -12.16
C PHE A 2 -1.98 17.79 -12.03
N ARG A 3 -2.21 18.87 -11.26
CA ARG A 3 -3.57 19.40 -11.05
C ARG A 3 -4.12 20.23 -12.22
N ASP A 4 -3.29 20.62 -13.19
CA ASP A 4 -3.69 21.50 -14.29
C ASP A 4 -3.94 20.76 -15.63
N PHE A 5 -3.84 19.43 -15.66
CA PHE A 5 -4.24 18.65 -16.82
C PHE A 5 -5.73 18.35 -16.78
N ASN A 6 -6.48 18.96 -17.70
CA ASN A 6 -7.91 18.73 -17.89
C ASN A 6 -8.13 17.34 -18.53
N LEU A 7 -7.90 16.28 -17.75
CA LEU A 7 -7.98 14.90 -18.21
C LEU A 7 -9.44 14.46 -18.30
N LYS A 8 -9.84 13.93 -19.47
CA LYS A 8 -11.07 13.14 -19.61
C LYS A 8 -10.97 11.92 -18.68
N LYS A 9 -12.10 11.53 -18.08
CA LYS A 9 -12.21 10.41 -17.14
C LYS A 9 -11.45 9.17 -17.67
N PRO A 10 -10.63 8.50 -16.84
CA PRO A 10 -9.90 7.31 -17.28
C PRO A 10 -10.87 6.19 -17.64
N LYS A 11 -10.67 5.58 -18.81
CA LYS A 11 -11.26 4.28 -19.17
C LYS A 11 -10.38 3.18 -18.55
N LEU A 12 -11.00 2.25 -17.84
CA LEU A 12 -10.35 1.04 -17.37
C LEU A 12 -9.98 0.19 -18.60
N ILE A 13 -8.70 0.07 -18.93
CA ILE A 13 -8.22 -0.83 -19.98
C ILE A 13 -7.83 -2.14 -19.30
N VAL A 14 -8.63 -3.19 -19.51
CA VAL A 14 -8.29 -4.56 -19.13
C VAL A 14 -7.42 -5.11 -20.27
N ALA A 15 -6.12 -5.31 -20.02
CA ALA A 15 -5.23 -5.97 -20.96
C ALA A 15 -5.18 -7.47 -20.62
N GLY A 16 -5.47 -8.31 -21.62
CA GLY A 16 -5.51 -9.77 -21.49
C GLY A 16 -4.13 -10.45 -21.56
N SER A 17 -4.11 -11.63 -20.95
CA SER A 17 -3.10 -12.70 -20.90
C SER A 17 -1.90 -12.57 -19.95
N GLU A 18 -1.92 -13.50 -18.99
CA GLU A 18 -0.86 -14.21 -18.27
C GLU A 18 0.06 -13.43 -17.31
N ASN A 19 -0.26 -13.58 -16.02
CA ASN A 19 0.56 -13.39 -14.82
C ASN A 19 1.34 -12.08 -14.69
N TYR A 20 0.89 -11.24 -13.76
CA TYR A 20 1.60 -10.03 -13.35
C TYR A 20 2.61 -10.38 -12.25
N SER A 21 3.87 -10.01 -12.50
CA SER A 21 4.98 -10.15 -11.54
C SER A 21 5.55 -8.77 -11.24
N ALA A 22 5.48 -8.32 -9.99
CA ALA A 22 6.23 -7.14 -9.57
C ALA A 22 7.63 -7.54 -9.09
N ILE A 23 8.66 -6.97 -9.67
CA ILE A 23 10.05 -7.39 -9.55
C ILE A 23 10.90 -6.34 -8.80
N PHE A 24 11.80 -6.80 -7.93
CA PHE A 24 12.74 -5.97 -7.18
C PHE A 24 14.10 -6.06 -7.82
N PHE A 25 14.83 -4.95 -7.90
CA PHE A 25 16.25 -4.97 -8.24
C PHE A 25 17.06 -4.37 -7.11
N TYR A 26 18.20 -5.02 -6.82
CA TYR A 26 19.28 -4.46 -6.02
C TYR A 26 20.50 -4.31 -6.95
N PHE A 27 21.13 -3.13 -6.95
CA PHE A 27 22.33 -2.86 -7.76
C PHE A 27 23.53 -2.58 -6.85
N TYR A 28 24.60 -3.37 -6.97
CA TYR A 28 25.87 -3.19 -6.25
C TYR A 28 27.07 -3.23 -7.20
N GLU A 29 28.03 -2.30 -7.04
CA GLU A 29 29.35 -2.39 -7.68
C GLU A 29 30.20 -3.46 -6.99
N MET A 30 29.96 -4.72 -7.36
CA MET A 30 30.87 -5.88 -7.32
C MET A 30 30.08 -7.06 -7.89
N ASN A 31 29.99 -7.22 -9.23
CA ASN A 31 29.45 -8.42 -9.92
C ASN A 31 28.24 -9.14 -9.28
N LEU A 32 27.36 -8.42 -8.57
CA LEU A 32 26.14 -8.95 -7.97
C LEU A 32 25.03 -8.64 -8.97
N PHE A 33 25.00 -9.50 -9.99
CA PHE A 33 23.89 -9.63 -10.93
C PHE A 33 22.55 -9.61 -10.19
N PRO A 34 21.50 -8.98 -10.74
CA PRO A 34 20.36 -8.60 -9.92
C PRO A 34 19.61 -9.82 -9.41
N HIS A 35 19.48 -9.95 -8.09
CA HIS A 35 18.45 -10.80 -7.52
C HIS A 35 17.10 -10.13 -7.78
N ILE A 36 16.21 -10.87 -8.44
CA ILE A 36 14.85 -10.43 -8.68
C ILE A 36 13.96 -11.02 -7.59
N LEU A 37 13.49 -10.22 -6.63
CA LEU A 37 12.33 -10.63 -5.85
C LEU A 37 11.10 -10.44 -6.76
N SER A 38 10.21 -11.39 -6.89
CA SER A 38 8.97 -11.32 -7.65
C SER A 38 7.79 -11.36 -6.69
N ARG A 39 6.78 -10.52 -6.93
CA ARG A 39 5.53 -10.45 -6.19
C ARG A 39 4.38 -10.70 -7.15
N VAL A 40 3.62 -11.75 -6.89
CA VAL A 40 2.55 -12.21 -7.78
C VAL A 40 1.23 -12.18 -7.03
N GLY A 41 0.17 -11.69 -7.67
CA GLY A 41 -1.18 -11.75 -7.11
C GLY A 41 -1.61 -13.20 -6.86
N GLY A 42 -2.28 -13.46 -5.74
CA GLY A 42 -2.85 -14.77 -5.43
C GLY A 42 -3.90 -15.22 -6.44
N ILE A 43 -4.57 -14.27 -7.09
CA ILE A 43 -5.61 -14.48 -8.11
C ILE A 43 -5.11 -13.99 -9.48
N THR A 44 -5.50 -14.68 -10.55
CA THR A 44 -5.09 -14.30 -11.90
C THR A 44 -6.01 -13.23 -12.52
N PHE A 45 -5.55 -12.55 -13.56
CA PHE A 45 -6.38 -11.55 -14.24
C PHE A 45 -7.50 -12.19 -15.06
N GLU A 46 -7.32 -13.42 -15.55
CA GLU A 46 -8.37 -14.18 -16.23
C GLU A 46 -9.54 -14.45 -15.28
N ALA A 47 -9.26 -14.72 -14.01
CA ALA A 47 -10.31 -14.81 -13.00
C ALA A 47 -11.04 -13.46 -12.83
N VAL A 48 -10.33 -12.33 -12.90
CA VAL A 48 -10.96 -11.00 -12.87
C VAL A 48 -11.80 -10.74 -14.11
N GLU A 49 -11.31 -11.10 -15.28
CA GLU A 49 -12.01 -10.98 -16.55
C GLU A 49 -13.32 -11.77 -16.54
N SER A 50 -13.40 -12.88 -15.81
CA SER A 50 -14.66 -13.63 -15.66
C SER A 50 -15.76 -12.88 -14.88
N LEU A 51 -15.41 -11.81 -14.13
CA LEU A 51 -16.36 -10.84 -13.54
C LEU A 51 -16.68 -9.66 -14.47
N SER A 52 -16.10 -9.60 -15.67
CA SER A 52 -16.49 -8.57 -16.65
C SER A 52 -17.91 -8.82 -17.14
N PHE A 53 -18.62 -7.71 -17.42
CA PHE A 53 -19.92 -7.75 -18.04
C PHE A 53 -19.74 -8.15 -19.51
N GLN A 54 -20.24 -9.33 -19.89
CA GLN A 54 -19.95 -9.87 -21.23
C GLN A 54 -20.72 -9.12 -22.34
N GLU A 55 -21.85 -8.53 -22.01
CA GLU A 55 -22.77 -7.90 -22.97
C GLU A 55 -22.50 -6.39 -23.12
N MET A 56 -21.23 -5.97 -23.13
CA MET A 56 -20.87 -4.54 -23.23
C MET A 56 -21.44 -3.88 -24.50
N GLU A 57 -21.60 -4.63 -25.59
CA GLU A 57 -22.23 -4.15 -26.82
C GLU A 57 -23.66 -3.65 -26.59
N TYR A 58 -24.43 -4.28 -25.68
CA TYR A 58 -25.78 -3.80 -25.31
C TYR A 58 -25.72 -2.46 -24.58
N VAL A 59 -24.73 -2.25 -23.72
CA VAL A 59 -24.51 -0.97 -23.02
C VAL A 59 -24.19 0.11 -24.04
N GLU A 60 -23.29 -0.18 -24.99
CA GLU A 60 -22.92 0.75 -26.05
C GLU A 60 -24.11 1.09 -26.95
N LEU A 61 -24.92 0.10 -27.32
CA LEU A 61 -26.14 0.29 -28.10
C LEU A 61 -27.17 1.17 -27.36
N LEU A 62 -27.39 0.92 -26.06
CA LEU A 62 -28.25 1.75 -25.22
C LEU A 62 -27.78 3.20 -25.18
N LEU A 63 -26.50 3.42 -24.88
CA LEU A 63 -25.90 4.76 -24.82
C LEU A 63 -25.98 5.47 -26.18
N GLN A 64 -25.76 4.75 -27.28
CA GLN A 64 -25.89 5.28 -28.62
C GLN A 64 -27.33 5.66 -28.94
N LYS A 65 -28.31 4.83 -28.61
CA LYS A 65 -29.74 5.11 -28.80
C LYS A 65 -30.20 6.31 -27.97
N GLU A 66 -29.74 6.44 -26.73
CA GLU A 66 -30.01 7.60 -25.89
C GLU A 66 -29.43 8.89 -26.49
N LYS A 67 -28.19 8.83 -26.99
CA LYS A 67 -27.55 9.97 -27.66
C LYS A 67 -28.29 10.37 -28.93
N ASN A 68 -28.67 9.39 -29.76
CA ASN A 68 -29.42 9.64 -31.00
C ASN A 68 -30.81 10.21 -30.71
N LEU A 69 -31.49 9.71 -29.67
CA LEU A 69 -32.78 10.22 -29.24
C LEU A 69 -32.66 11.67 -28.75
N ALA A 70 -31.62 12.00 -27.98
CA ALA A 70 -31.37 13.37 -27.55
C ALA A 70 -31.15 14.32 -28.75
N ALA A 71 -30.36 13.91 -29.74
CA ALA A 71 -30.14 14.67 -30.96
C ALA A 71 -31.43 14.84 -31.78
N HIS A 72 -32.25 13.79 -31.90
CA HIS A 72 -33.53 13.84 -32.61
C HIS A 72 -34.53 14.75 -31.89
N ALA A 73 -34.56 14.75 -30.56
CA ALA A 73 -35.38 15.67 -29.77
C ALA A 73 -35.00 17.14 -30.01
N GLN A 74 -33.70 17.43 -30.10
CA GLN A 74 -33.20 18.77 -30.45
C GLN A 74 -33.64 19.18 -31.86
N LYS A 75 -33.54 18.26 -32.83
CA LYS A 75 -34.01 18.49 -34.21
C LYS A 75 -35.49 18.83 -34.23
N ILE A 76 -36.34 18.05 -33.57
CA ILE A 76 -37.79 18.29 -33.51
C ILE A 76 -38.10 19.63 -32.83
N ASN A 77 -37.38 19.98 -31.76
CA ASN A 77 -37.54 21.30 -31.12
C ASN A 77 -37.20 22.45 -32.09
N HIS A 78 -36.21 22.27 -32.95
CA HIS A 78 -35.91 23.23 -34.02
C HIS A 78 -37.02 23.26 -35.09
N SER A 79 -37.55 22.09 -35.49
CA SER A 79 -38.70 21.99 -36.41
C SER A 79 -39.95 22.70 -35.84
N PHE A 80 -40.23 22.56 -34.53
CA PHE A 80 -41.29 23.32 -33.85
C PHE A 80 -41.08 24.83 -33.98
N GLN A 81 -39.84 25.33 -33.77
CA GLN A 81 -39.53 26.76 -33.90
C GLN A 81 -39.69 27.26 -35.34
N LYS A 82 -39.30 26.45 -36.33
CA LYS A 82 -39.47 26.77 -37.75
C LYS A 82 -40.96 26.90 -38.11
N VAL A 83 -41.76 25.87 -37.82
CA VAL A 83 -43.20 25.84 -38.09
C VAL A 83 -43.92 26.98 -37.37
N PHE A 84 -43.54 27.28 -36.12
CA PHE A 84 -44.15 28.37 -35.35
C PHE A 84 -44.00 29.74 -36.01
N LYS A 85 -42.89 29.99 -36.72
CA LYS A 85 -42.65 31.25 -37.46
C LYS A 85 -43.50 31.37 -38.72
N GLU A 86 -43.80 30.26 -39.39
CA GLU A 86 -44.48 30.22 -40.68
C GLU A 86 -46.02 30.26 -40.56
N VAL A 87 -46.57 29.72 -39.47
CA VAL A 87 -48.01 29.75 -39.21
C VAL A 87 -48.45 31.16 -38.86
N ASN A 88 -49.45 31.73 -39.53
CA ASN A 88 -50.02 33.05 -39.18
C ASN A 88 -51.22 32.97 -38.22
N ASP A 89 -51.91 31.83 -38.15
CA ASP A 89 -53.06 31.65 -37.27
C ASP A 89 -52.65 31.66 -35.78
N TYR A 90 -53.17 32.64 -35.03
CA TYR A 90 -52.87 32.81 -33.60
C TYR A 90 -53.32 31.61 -32.74
N ARG A 91 -54.48 31.03 -33.02
CA ARG A 91 -55.01 29.88 -32.29
C ARG A 91 -54.15 28.65 -32.54
N PHE A 92 -53.72 28.42 -33.78
CA PHE A 92 -52.84 27.31 -34.13
C PHE A 92 -51.43 27.49 -33.56
N ARG A 93 -50.88 28.71 -33.54
CA ARG A 93 -49.64 29.03 -32.81
C ARG A 93 -49.72 28.65 -31.32
N ALA A 94 -50.84 28.95 -30.66
CA ALA A 94 -51.06 28.54 -29.26
C ALA A 94 -51.10 27.01 -29.09
N ILE A 95 -51.69 26.28 -30.05
CA ILE A 95 -51.67 24.81 -30.09
C ILE A 95 -50.23 24.29 -30.24
N LEU A 96 -49.45 24.84 -31.18
CA LEU A 96 -48.05 24.44 -31.42
C LEU A 96 -47.13 24.73 -30.22
N LYS A 97 -47.32 25.87 -29.55
CA LYS A 97 -46.55 26.19 -28.33
C LYS A 97 -46.81 25.19 -27.20
N ASN A 98 -48.08 24.83 -26.98
CA ASN A 98 -48.43 23.81 -26.00
C ASN A 98 -47.93 22.43 -26.41
N ALA A 99 -48.01 22.10 -27.70
CA ALA A 99 -47.45 20.87 -28.26
C ALA A 99 -45.94 20.75 -28.06
N GLN A 100 -45.17 21.83 -28.26
CA GLN A 100 -43.74 21.84 -28.00
C GLN A 100 -43.42 21.63 -26.51
N LYS A 101 -44.19 22.24 -25.61
CA LYS A 101 -44.08 22.02 -24.17
C LYS A 101 -44.41 20.57 -23.81
N ASP A 102 -45.46 20.01 -24.40
CA ASP A 102 -45.85 18.62 -24.19
C ASP A 102 -44.80 17.65 -24.74
N PHE A 103 -44.26 17.91 -25.94
CA PHE A 103 -43.16 17.16 -26.53
C PHE A 103 -41.92 17.15 -25.62
N SER A 104 -41.54 18.30 -25.08
CA SER A 104 -40.41 18.42 -24.14
C SER A 104 -40.64 17.60 -22.86
N ASN A 105 -41.89 17.44 -22.45
CA ASN A 105 -42.31 16.58 -21.34
C ASN A 105 -42.64 15.14 -21.77
N ARG A 106 -42.34 14.75 -23.02
CA ARG A 106 -42.63 13.44 -23.61
C ARG A 106 -44.11 13.04 -23.56
N ARG A 107 -45.01 14.02 -23.63
CA ARG A 107 -46.47 13.82 -23.73
C ARG A 107 -46.89 14.04 -25.17
N PHE A 108 -47.54 13.06 -25.78
CA PHE A 108 -47.81 13.04 -27.21
C PHE A 108 -49.28 13.15 -27.61
N SER A 109 -50.18 13.39 -26.64
CA SER A 109 -51.61 13.56 -26.89
C SER A 109 -51.93 14.74 -27.81
N PHE A 110 -51.02 15.71 -27.94
CA PHE A 110 -51.17 16.87 -28.83
C PHE A 110 -51.16 16.52 -30.31
N VAL A 111 -50.61 15.38 -30.73
CA VAL A 111 -50.47 15.00 -32.15
C VAL A 111 -51.83 14.95 -32.85
N LYS A 112 -52.84 14.35 -32.20
CA LYS A 112 -54.22 14.30 -32.71
C LYS A 112 -54.83 15.71 -32.81
N LYS A 113 -54.52 16.58 -31.84
CA LYS A 113 -55.00 17.97 -31.81
C LYS A 113 -54.42 18.79 -32.97
N ILE A 114 -53.14 18.63 -33.28
CA ILE A 114 -52.53 19.29 -34.45
C ILE A 114 -53.18 18.79 -35.74
N LYS A 115 -53.29 17.46 -35.94
CA LYS A 115 -53.91 16.87 -37.14
C LYS A 115 -55.34 17.36 -37.38
N ASN A 116 -56.17 17.44 -36.33
CA ASN A 116 -57.56 17.90 -36.46
C ASN A 116 -57.70 19.38 -36.84
N ASN A 117 -56.71 20.22 -36.52
CA ASN A 117 -56.71 21.65 -36.88
C ASN A 117 -55.96 21.91 -38.20
N LEU A 118 -55.36 20.88 -38.81
CA LEU A 118 -54.59 20.99 -40.05
C LEU A 118 -55.48 21.30 -41.26
N PHE A 119 -56.72 20.79 -41.28
CA PHE A 119 -57.71 21.03 -42.35
C PHE A 119 -58.11 22.50 -42.56
N VAL A 120 -57.77 23.37 -41.61
CA VAL A 120 -58.09 24.81 -41.65
C VAL A 120 -56.97 25.61 -42.34
N LEU A 121 -55.80 25.01 -42.54
CA LEU A 121 -54.64 25.63 -43.16
C LEU A 121 -54.45 25.00 -44.55
N ASP A 122 -54.64 25.78 -45.61
CA ASP A 122 -54.27 25.37 -46.97
C ASP A 122 -52.78 25.02 -46.98
N ASP A 123 -52.52 23.72 -47.12
CA ASP A 123 -51.24 23.05 -47.36
C ASP A 123 -50.02 23.57 -46.55
N SER A 124 -49.80 23.00 -45.36
CA SER A 124 -48.60 23.26 -44.56
C SER A 124 -47.67 22.05 -44.53
N GLU A 125 -46.91 21.86 -45.61
CA GLU A 125 -45.91 20.79 -45.77
C GLU A 125 -44.98 20.66 -44.54
N ASN A 126 -44.51 21.77 -43.98
CA ASN A 126 -43.64 21.78 -42.79
C ASN A 126 -44.32 21.23 -41.53
N VAL A 127 -45.65 21.36 -41.38
CA VAL A 127 -46.38 20.78 -40.24
C VAL A 127 -46.47 19.26 -40.39
N ASN A 128 -46.70 18.75 -41.60
CA ASN A 128 -46.69 17.31 -41.87
C ASN A 128 -45.31 16.70 -41.60
N VAL A 129 -44.23 17.34 -42.06
CA VAL A 129 -42.85 16.91 -41.77
C VAL A 129 -42.60 16.85 -40.25
N LEU A 130 -43.00 17.89 -39.50
CA LEU A 130 -42.87 17.89 -38.03
C LEU A 130 -43.64 16.73 -37.39
N LEU A 131 -44.87 16.46 -37.85
CA LEU A 131 -45.68 15.36 -37.33
C LEU A 131 -45.05 14.00 -37.62
N ASP A 132 -44.48 13.81 -38.80
CA ASP A 132 -43.77 12.58 -39.16
C ASP A 132 -42.51 12.39 -38.34
N GLU A 133 -41.71 13.44 -38.13
CA GLU A 133 -40.55 13.42 -37.23
C GLU A 133 -40.96 13.02 -35.80
N ILE A 134 -42.06 13.56 -35.29
CA ILE A 134 -42.60 13.21 -33.96
C ILE A 134 -43.02 11.74 -33.90
N VAL A 135 -43.66 11.19 -34.94
CA VAL A 135 -44.03 9.77 -35.00
C VAL A 135 -42.78 8.88 -35.02
N VAL A 136 -41.75 9.22 -35.79
CA VAL A 136 -40.47 8.50 -35.82
C VAL A 136 -39.79 8.55 -34.45
N PHE A 137 -39.85 9.70 -33.77
CA PHE A 137 -39.32 9.89 -32.43
C PHE A 137 -40.06 9.05 -31.38
N GLN A 138 -41.40 8.99 -31.44
CA GLN A 138 -42.20 8.12 -30.57
C GLN A 138 -41.82 6.64 -30.74
N LYS A 139 -41.67 6.18 -31.99
CA LYS A 139 -41.20 4.81 -32.27
C LYS A 139 -39.83 4.57 -31.67
N SER A 140 -38.92 5.55 -31.75
CA SER A 140 -37.57 5.47 -31.18
C SER A 140 -37.58 5.41 -29.65
N ILE A 141 -38.50 6.12 -28.97
CA ILE A 141 -38.72 5.99 -27.51
C ILE A 141 -39.14 4.57 -27.16
N HIS A 142 -40.15 4.03 -27.86
CA HIS A 142 -40.65 2.69 -27.58
C HIS A 142 -39.58 1.61 -27.79
N GLN A 143 -38.76 1.74 -28.84
CA GLN A 143 -37.61 0.87 -29.07
C GLN A 143 -36.58 0.95 -27.94
N LEU A 144 -36.28 2.16 -27.44
CA LEU A 144 -35.37 2.34 -26.32
C LEU A 144 -35.93 1.75 -25.02
N GLU A 145 -37.23 1.89 -24.76
CA GLU A 145 -37.89 1.28 -23.61
C GLU A 145 -37.83 -0.25 -23.65
N LYS A 146 -38.10 -0.84 -24.81
CA LYS A 146 -37.94 -2.29 -25.01
C LYS A 146 -36.50 -2.72 -24.73
N LEU A 147 -35.52 -2.02 -25.31
CA LEU A 147 -34.10 -2.32 -25.08
C LEU A 147 -33.69 -2.21 -23.61
N ARG A 148 -34.30 -1.28 -22.85
CA ARG A 148 -34.07 -1.16 -21.40
C ARG A 148 -34.65 -2.33 -20.61
N ILE A 149 -35.81 -2.85 -21.01
CA ILE A 149 -36.39 -4.05 -20.41
C ILE A 149 -35.48 -5.26 -20.67
N ASP A 150 -35.10 -5.47 -21.93
CA ASP A 150 -34.20 -6.55 -22.33
C ASP A 150 -32.85 -6.46 -21.58
N PHE A 151 -32.28 -5.25 -21.47
CA PHE A 151 -31.06 -5.00 -20.72
C PHE A 151 -31.19 -5.31 -19.22
N ASN A 152 -32.32 -5.00 -18.59
CA ASN A 152 -32.51 -5.30 -17.17
C ASN A 152 -32.48 -6.81 -16.91
N GLU A 153 -33.06 -7.61 -17.81
CA GLU A 153 -33.02 -9.08 -17.70
C GLU A 153 -31.59 -9.62 -17.85
N ILE A 154 -30.87 -9.12 -18.87
CA ILE A 154 -29.45 -9.46 -19.09
C ILE A 154 -28.61 -9.07 -17.87
N PHE A 155 -28.78 -7.85 -17.36
CA PHE A 155 -28.06 -7.33 -16.21
C PHE A 155 -28.31 -8.18 -14.97
N GLN A 156 -29.56 -8.54 -14.67
CA GLN A 156 -29.89 -9.39 -13.53
C GLN A 156 -29.24 -10.76 -13.63
N LYS A 157 -29.26 -11.38 -14.82
CA LYS A 157 -28.61 -12.67 -15.06
C LYS A 157 -27.09 -12.60 -14.82
N GLU A 158 -26.41 -11.61 -15.41
CA GLU A 158 -24.97 -11.39 -15.21
C GLU A 158 -24.65 -11.06 -13.74
N PHE A 159 -25.48 -10.25 -13.09
CA PHE A 159 -25.31 -9.90 -11.69
C PHE A 159 -25.34 -11.13 -10.78
N TYR A 160 -26.32 -12.02 -10.94
CA TYR A 160 -26.36 -13.27 -10.18
C TYR A 160 -25.19 -14.20 -10.51
N ARG A 161 -24.78 -14.28 -11.78
CA ARG A 161 -23.58 -15.03 -12.20
C ARG A 161 -22.33 -14.52 -11.48
N HIS A 162 -22.14 -13.20 -11.39
CA HIS A 162 -21.01 -12.60 -10.68
C HIS A 162 -21.06 -12.91 -9.18
N LEU A 163 -22.23 -12.86 -8.54
CA LEU A 163 -22.38 -13.24 -7.13
C LEU A 163 -22.02 -14.72 -6.90
N GLN A 164 -22.43 -15.62 -7.78
CA GLN A 164 -22.08 -17.04 -7.71
C GLN A 164 -20.57 -17.27 -7.88
N LEU A 165 -19.93 -16.54 -8.80
CA LEU A 165 -18.49 -16.59 -8.95
C LEU A 165 -17.78 -16.10 -7.68
N LEU A 166 -18.24 -15.01 -7.06
CA LEU A 166 -17.69 -14.54 -5.78
C LEU A 166 -17.91 -15.56 -4.65
N GLN A 167 -19.04 -16.26 -4.63
CA GLN A 167 -19.24 -17.38 -3.70
C GLN A 167 -18.22 -18.49 -3.94
N SER A 168 -18.04 -18.93 -5.19
CA SER A 168 -17.08 -19.96 -5.56
C SER A 168 -15.64 -19.58 -5.16
N VAL A 169 -15.20 -18.36 -5.48
CA VAL A 169 -13.85 -17.91 -5.08
C VAL A 169 -13.72 -17.83 -3.57
N SER A 170 -14.77 -17.42 -2.85
CA SER A 170 -14.73 -17.39 -1.39
C SER A 170 -14.59 -18.78 -0.76
N GLN A 171 -14.85 -19.88 -1.49
CA GLN A 171 -14.63 -21.25 -1.01
C GLN A 171 -13.17 -21.71 -1.14
N ASN A 172 -12.33 -20.98 -1.88
CA ASN A 172 -10.90 -21.31 -2.00
C ASN A 172 -10.18 -21.10 -0.65
N ASP A 173 -9.52 -22.13 -0.14
CA ASP A 173 -8.89 -22.11 1.18
C ASP A 173 -7.78 -21.05 1.29
N ASP A 174 -6.93 -20.89 0.28
CA ASP A 174 -5.88 -19.86 0.27
C ASP A 174 -6.46 -18.43 0.28
N PHE A 175 -7.53 -18.20 -0.48
CA PHE A 175 -8.24 -16.93 -0.43
C PHE A 175 -8.88 -16.69 0.96
N GLN A 176 -9.41 -17.74 1.59
CA GLN A 176 -9.93 -17.66 2.96
C GLN A 176 -8.82 -17.39 3.99
N LYS A 177 -7.62 -17.98 3.84
CA LYS A 177 -6.45 -17.67 4.68
C LYS A 177 -6.10 -16.19 4.60
N GLY A 178 -6.05 -15.65 3.38
CA GLY A 178 -5.85 -14.22 3.15
C GLY A 178 -6.94 -13.36 3.79
N ILE A 179 -8.21 -13.74 3.68
CA ILE A 179 -9.32 -13.03 4.35
C ILE A 179 -9.18 -13.11 5.87
N LEU A 180 -8.90 -14.28 6.44
CA LEU A 180 -8.74 -14.48 7.87
C LEU A 180 -7.65 -13.58 8.44
N GLN A 181 -6.49 -13.52 7.77
CA GLN A 181 -5.38 -12.66 8.16
C GLN A 181 -5.74 -11.17 8.09
N SER A 182 -6.68 -10.81 7.22
CA SER A 182 -7.09 -9.42 7.00
C SER A 182 -8.24 -8.96 7.90
N SER A 183 -9.21 -9.86 8.15
CA SER A 183 -10.45 -9.56 8.87
C SER A 183 -11.12 -10.85 9.33
N VAL A 184 -11.01 -11.13 10.64
CA VAL A 184 -11.68 -12.27 11.26
C VAL A 184 -13.20 -12.15 11.12
N SER A 185 -13.74 -10.93 11.24
CA SER A 185 -15.19 -10.70 11.09
C SER A 185 -15.72 -11.03 9.70
N LEU A 186 -14.95 -10.78 8.64
CA LEU A 186 -15.35 -11.12 7.28
C LEU A 186 -15.28 -12.63 7.08
N PHE A 187 -14.20 -13.27 7.55
CA PHE A 187 -14.05 -14.72 7.51
C PHE A 187 -15.26 -15.44 8.13
N GLN A 188 -15.71 -15.00 9.32
CA GLN A 188 -16.89 -15.56 9.98
C GLN A 188 -18.20 -15.37 9.18
N GLN A 189 -18.30 -14.32 8.36
CA GLN A 189 -19.47 -14.10 7.51
C GLN A 189 -19.46 -14.97 6.25
N LEU A 190 -18.30 -15.51 5.85
CA LEU A 190 -18.17 -16.29 4.62
C LEU A 190 -19.05 -17.53 4.61
N THR A 191 -19.15 -18.28 5.72
CA THR A 191 -19.98 -19.49 5.78
C THR A 191 -21.44 -19.19 5.42
N ARG A 192 -22.00 -18.11 5.96
CA ARG A 192 -23.37 -17.69 5.63
C ARG A 192 -23.48 -17.21 4.19
N PHE A 193 -22.50 -16.45 3.72
CA PHE A 193 -22.45 -15.94 2.35
C PHE A 193 -22.36 -17.06 1.31
N GLN A 194 -21.53 -18.08 1.55
CA GLN A 194 -21.31 -19.23 0.68
C GLN A 194 -22.53 -20.15 0.58
N ASN A 195 -23.27 -20.33 1.67
CA ASN A 195 -24.38 -21.30 1.73
C ASN A 195 -25.74 -20.71 1.33
N LYS A 196 -25.87 -19.39 1.24
CA LYS A 196 -27.15 -18.75 0.91
C LYS A 196 -27.34 -18.65 -0.62
N PRO A 197 -28.53 -18.96 -1.17
CA PRO A 197 -28.81 -18.70 -2.59
C PRO A 197 -28.66 -17.21 -2.92
N VAL A 198 -28.03 -16.89 -4.06
CA VAL A 198 -27.75 -15.49 -4.46
C VAL A 198 -29.02 -14.67 -4.69
N GLN A 199 -30.11 -15.33 -5.09
CA GLN A 199 -31.43 -14.72 -5.27
C GLN A 199 -32.05 -14.27 -3.94
N ASP A 200 -31.64 -14.89 -2.83
CA ASP A 200 -32.15 -14.60 -1.49
C ASP A 200 -31.24 -13.63 -0.70
N PHE A 201 -30.21 -13.07 -1.35
CA PHE A 201 -29.29 -12.15 -0.70
C PHE A 201 -30.04 -10.91 -0.18
N ARG A 202 -29.80 -10.60 1.10
CA ARG A 202 -30.28 -9.37 1.72
C ARG A 202 -29.11 -8.40 1.84
N LYS A 203 -29.36 -7.22 2.40
CA LYS A 203 -28.36 -6.16 2.61
C LYS A 203 -27.04 -6.67 3.21
N LYS A 204 -27.10 -7.60 4.18
CA LYS A 204 -25.90 -8.16 4.81
C LYS A 204 -25.08 -9.01 3.84
N GLU A 205 -25.68 -9.95 3.11
CA GLU A 205 -24.96 -10.77 2.15
C GLU A 205 -24.42 -9.95 0.97
N MET A 206 -25.15 -8.92 0.54
CA MET A 206 -24.68 -7.98 -0.48
C MET A 206 -23.46 -7.17 -0.01
N GLN A 207 -23.43 -6.80 1.28
CA GLN A 207 -22.26 -6.15 1.88
C GLN A 207 -21.08 -7.12 1.95
N THR A 208 -21.31 -8.38 2.35
CA THR A 208 -20.27 -9.41 2.34
C THR A 208 -19.75 -9.65 0.92
N ALA A 209 -20.63 -9.74 -0.08
CA ALA A 209 -20.26 -9.88 -1.50
C ALA A 209 -19.35 -8.74 -1.97
N ARG A 210 -19.70 -7.49 -1.62
CA ARG A 210 -18.87 -6.32 -1.91
C ARG A 210 -17.49 -6.42 -1.27
N SER A 211 -17.40 -6.83 0.00
CA SER A 211 -16.11 -7.01 0.69
C SER A 211 -15.29 -8.14 0.06
N VAL A 212 -15.92 -9.27 -0.29
CA VAL A 212 -15.29 -10.38 -1.01
C VAL A 212 -14.75 -9.90 -2.35
N ALA A 213 -15.54 -9.14 -3.12
CA ALA A 213 -15.09 -8.55 -4.39
C ALA A 213 -13.88 -7.62 -4.18
N GLN A 214 -13.86 -6.78 -3.15
CA GLN A 214 -12.72 -5.91 -2.85
C GLN A 214 -11.43 -6.71 -2.60
N TYR A 215 -11.50 -7.79 -1.82
CA TYR A 215 -10.35 -8.66 -1.58
C TYR A 215 -9.97 -9.48 -2.81
N PHE A 216 -10.95 -9.90 -3.61
CA PHE A 216 -10.73 -10.56 -4.88
C PHE A 216 -9.93 -9.67 -5.84
N TYR A 217 -10.38 -8.43 -6.07
CA TYR A 217 -9.65 -7.47 -6.90
C TYR A 217 -8.29 -7.13 -6.28
N ARG A 218 -8.18 -7.00 -4.96
CA ARG A 218 -6.87 -6.80 -4.29
C ARG A 218 -5.92 -7.95 -4.58
N ALA A 219 -6.34 -9.19 -4.40
CA ALA A 219 -5.52 -10.37 -4.59
C ALA A 219 -5.11 -10.58 -6.06
N ALA A 220 -5.86 -10.02 -7.01
CA ALA A 220 -5.48 -10.06 -8.42
C ALA A 220 -4.59 -8.89 -8.85
N THR A 221 -4.86 -7.68 -8.35
CA THR A 221 -4.30 -6.45 -8.93
C THR A 221 -3.26 -5.76 -8.06
N LYS A 222 -3.21 -6.05 -6.76
CA LYS A 222 -2.22 -5.46 -5.84
C LYS A 222 -1.12 -6.47 -5.55
N THR A 223 0.11 -6.06 -5.83
CA THR A 223 1.33 -6.83 -5.59
C THR A 223 2.01 -6.46 -4.28
N SER A 224 1.28 -5.85 -3.34
CA SER A 224 1.80 -5.54 -1.99
C SER A 224 1.74 -6.81 -1.12
N PRO A 225 2.86 -7.27 -0.52
CA PRO A 225 2.92 -8.49 0.27
C PRO A 225 1.87 -8.46 1.36
N PHE A 226 0.99 -9.47 1.36
CA PHE A 226 -0.09 -9.53 2.34
C PHE A 226 -0.70 -10.93 2.37
N SER A 227 -0.07 -11.85 3.12
CA SER A 227 -0.51 -13.25 3.26
C SER A 227 -0.79 -13.87 1.88
N TYR A 228 -1.78 -14.75 1.78
CA TYR A 228 -2.12 -15.50 0.56
C TYR A 228 -2.70 -14.65 -0.58
N PHE A 229 -2.92 -13.34 -0.40
CA PHE A 229 -3.29 -12.47 -1.51
C PHE A 229 -2.11 -12.09 -2.40
N THR A 230 -0.88 -12.26 -1.93
CA THR A 230 0.31 -11.98 -2.74
C THR A 230 1.44 -12.91 -2.34
N THR A 231 2.05 -13.55 -3.32
CA THR A 231 3.19 -14.44 -3.10
C THR A 231 4.51 -13.77 -3.43
N LEU A 232 5.57 -14.11 -2.71
CA LEU A 232 6.94 -13.68 -2.87
C LEU A 232 7.80 -14.81 -3.44
N GLU A 233 8.61 -14.52 -4.43
CA GLU A 233 9.55 -15.48 -5.02
C GLU A 233 10.89 -14.80 -5.27
N MET A 234 12.01 -15.49 -5.10
CA MET A 234 13.32 -14.98 -5.51
C MET A 234 13.72 -15.67 -6.80
N LEU A 235 14.01 -14.91 -7.86
CA LEU A 235 14.46 -15.40 -9.15
C LEU A 235 15.97 -15.20 -9.26
N ASP A 236 16.67 -16.30 -9.52
CA ASP A 236 18.10 -16.33 -9.71
C ASP A 236 18.44 -16.39 -11.20
N LEU A 237 19.50 -15.69 -11.61
CA LEU A 237 19.98 -15.74 -12.99
C LEU A 237 20.74 -17.04 -13.24
N SER A 238 20.25 -17.86 -14.15
CA SER A 238 20.96 -19.04 -14.64
C SER A 238 20.76 -19.20 -16.14
N GLY A 239 21.87 -19.33 -16.89
CA GLY A 239 21.81 -19.50 -18.35
C GLY A 239 21.14 -18.34 -19.12
N GLY A 240 21.21 -17.10 -18.61
CA GLY A 240 20.56 -15.94 -19.23
C GLY A 240 19.04 -15.86 -18.99
N VAL A 241 18.52 -16.62 -18.04
CA VAL A 241 17.11 -16.61 -17.61
C VAL A 241 17.06 -16.43 -16.10
N PHE A 242 16.30 -15.44 -15.63
CA PHE A 242 15.92 -15.32 -14.24
C PHE A 242 14.82 -16.33 -13.94
N GLN A 243 15.09 -17.24 -13.00
CA GLN A 243 14.13 -18.29 -12.65
C GLN A 243 14.25 -18.71 -11.19
N ASN A 244 13.16 -19.25 -10.65
CA ASN A 244 13.15 -19.99 -9.40
C ASN A 244 12.83 -21.47 -9.63
N LYS A 245 13.14 -22.29 -8.63
CA LYS A 245 12.72 -23.68 -8.63
C LYS A 245 11.20 -23.72 -8.44
N LYS A 246 10.52 -24.45 -9.31
CA LYS A 246 9.10 -24.76 -9.14
C LYS A 246 8.95 -25.65 -7.91
N GLU A 247 8.32 -25.13 -6.86
CA GLU A 247 7.96 -25.93 -5.68
C GLU A 247 6.60 -26.59 -5.92
N GLU A 248 6.40 -27.81 -5.42
CA GLU A 248 5.12 -28.50 -5.59
C GLU A 248 3.98 -27.86 -4.79
N LYS A 249 4.32 -27.12 -3.73
CA LYS A 249 3.36 -26.56 -2.79
C LYS A 249 3.70 -25.12 -2.46
N THR A 250 2.65 -24.30 -2.36
CA THR A 250 2.71 -22.99 -1.73
C THR A 250 3.14 -23.15 -0.27
N SER A 251 4.18 -22.44 0.14
CA SER A 251 4.67 -22.43 1.52
C SER A 251 4.45 -21.05 2.13
N SER A 252 4.19 -20.98 3.44
CA SER A 252 4.09 -19.72 4.17
C SER A 252 5.21 -19.62 5.19
N VAL A 253 5.67 -18.40 5.43
CA VAL A 253 6.65 -18.03 6.45
C VAL A 253 5.93 -17.14 7.45
N LEU A 254 5.95 -17.55 8.72
CA LEU A 254 5.23 -16.87 9.79
C LEU A 254 6.21 -16.18 10.73
N GLN A 255 5.81 -15.02 11.24
CA GLN A 255 6.54 -14.32 12.30
C GLN A 255 5.54 -13.75 13.30
N PHE A 256 5.77 -13.95 14.60
CA PHE A 256 4.99 -13.24 15.61
C PHE A 256 5.28 -11.75 15.55
N ASN A 257 4.25 -10.93 15.73
CA ASN A 257 4.41 -9.49 15.75
C ASN A 257 5.37 -9.07 16.87
N ASN A 258 6.39 -8.29 16.51
CA ASN A 258 7.42 -7.82 17.43
C ASN A 258 6.88 -7.02 18.62
N PHE A 259 5.69 -6.44 18.50
CA PHE A 259 4.99 -5.82 19.62
C PHE A 259 4.74 -6.81 20.78
N LEU A 260 4.46 -8.08 20.47
CA LEU A 260 4.28 -9.12 21.50
C LEU A 260 5.54 -9.29 22.35
N LEU A 261 6.71 -9.33 21.72
CA LEU A 261 7.97 -9.44 22.46
C LEU A 261 8.19 -8.24 23.38
N VAL A 262 7.81 -7.02 22.94
CA VAL A 262 7.91 -5.82 23.78
C VAL A 262 7.03 -5.93 25.02
N GLU A 263 5.76 -6.32 24.86
CA GLU A 263 4.83 -6.50 25.98
C GLU A 263 5.27 -7.63 26.92
N ILE A 264 5.73 -8.77 26.39
CA ILE A 264 6.27 -9.88 27.19
C ILE A 264 7.46 -9.42 28.03
N LYS A 265 8.39 -8.66 27.42
CA LYS A 265 9.54 -8.11 28.14
C LYS A 265 9.11 -7.21 29.30
N GLN A 266 8.11 -6.36 29.08
CA GLN A 266 7.59 -5.48 30.13
C GLN A 266 6.95 -6.27 31.28
N LEU A 267 6.14 -7.29 30.97
CA LEU A 267 5.52 -8.15 31.98
C LEU A 267 6.56 -8.92 32.81
N LEU A 268 7.59 -9.47 32.17
CA LEU A 268 8.67 -10.16 32.88
C LEU A 268 9.46 -9.22 33.80
N LEU A 269 9.68 -7.97 33.38
CA LEU A 269 10.37 -6.96 34.18
C LEU A 269 9.56 -6.50 35.41
N GLN A 270 8.27 -6.82 35.53
CA GLN A 270 7.48 -6.58 36.75
C GLN A 270 7.86 -7.57 37.87
N ASN A 271 8.58 -8.64 37.56
CA ASN A 271 8.99 -9.65 38.51
C ASN A 271 10.41 -9.40 39.02
N ALA A 272 10.54 -9.05 40.30
CA ALA A 272 11.84 -8.79 40.93
C ALA A 272 12.82 -9.97 40.86
N SER A 273 12.31 -11.20 41.03
CA SER A 273 13.16 -12.39 40.92
C SER A 273 13.69 -12.63 39.50
N PHE A 274 13.01 -12.08 38.48
CA PHE A 274 13.46 -12.12 37.09
C PHE A 274 14.47 -11.00 36.79
N PHE A 275 14.10 -9.73 37.01
CA PHE A 275 14.97 -8.62 36.58
C PHE A 275 16.30 -8.58 37.34
N ARG A 276 16.36 -9.10 38.57
CA ARG A 276 17.61 -9.23 39.34
C ARG A 276 18.64 -10.13 38.66
N GLN A 277 18.20 -11.04 37.79
CA GLN A 277 19.07 -11.92 37.01
C GLN A 277 19.46 -11.34 35.64
N MET A 278 18.86 -10.22 35.25
CA MET A 278 19.12 -9.60 33.95
C MET A 278 20.48 -8.93 33.93
N ASN A 279 21.12 -9.00 32.77
CA ASN A 279 22.34 -8.24 32.52
C ASN A 279 21.99 -6.79 32.19
N LEU A 280 22.80 -5.90 32.75
CA LEU A 280 22.82 -4.48 32.49
C LEU A 280 24.03 -4.14 31.63
N ARG A 281 23.86 -3.10 30.82
CA ARG A 281 24.97 -2.39 30.16
C ARG A 281 24.76 -0.89 30.29
N LEU A 282 25.83 -0.12 30.11
CA LEU A 282 25.70 1.31 29.86
C LEU A 282 25.01 1.53 28.51
N ASN A 283 24.29 2.64 28.39
CA ASN A 283 23.78 3.09 27.11
C ASN A 283 24.92 3.16 26.07
N ALA A 284 24.70 2.60 24.89
CA ALA A 284 25.72 2.52 23.84
C ALA A 284 26.15 3.90 23.32
N SER A 285 25.33 4.92 23.53
CA SER A 285 25.61 6.32 23.21
C SER A 285 26.12 7.13 24.41
N LEU A 286 26.50 6.50 25.51
CA LEU A 286 27.01 7.22 26.67
C LEU A 286 28.36 7.87 26.37
N LYS A 287 28.42 9.18 26.62
CA LYS A 287 29.64 9.98 26.60
C LYS A 287 29.77 10.70 27.94
N GLN A 288 30.96 10.73 28.51
CA GLN A 288 31.28 11.51 29.70
C GLN A 288 32.11 12.72 29.32
N GLU A 289 31.66 13.91 29.71
CA GLU A 289 32.39 15.17 29.54
C GLU A 289 32.45 15.93 30.87
N LYS A 290 33.66 16.08 31.43
CA LYS A 290 33.87 16.73 32.74
C LYS A 290 32.95 16.12 33.81
N GLU A 291 32.00 16.91 34.29
CA GLU A 291 31.04 16.60 35.35
C GLU A 291 29.66 16.19 34.81
N VAL A 292 29.52 15.83 33.52
CA VAL A 292 28.22 15.47 32.92
C VAL A 292 28.34 14.23 32.06
N PHE A 293 27.35 13.35 32.16
CA PHE A 293 27.09 12.26 31.22
C PHE A 293 26.03 12.68 30.22
N SER A 294 26.30 12.49 28.93
CA SER A 294 25.36 12.75 27.84
C SER A 294 25.11 11.50 27.01
N PHE A 295 23.86 11.25 26.64
CA PHE A 295 23.47 10.08 25.86
C PHE A 295 22.13 10.29 25.14
N LEU A 296 21.79 9.38 24.22
CA LEU A 296 20.51 9.32 23.53
C LEU A 296 19.61 8.29 24.19
N LYS A 297 18.39 8.70 24.52
CA LYS A 297 17.30 7.81 24.94
C LYS A 297 16.29 7.73 23.81
N ASN A 298 15.96 6.51 23.36
CA ASN A 298 14.84 6.29 22.45
C ASN A 298 13.58 5.96 23.26
N GLU A 299 12.59 6.83 23.20
CA GLU A 299 11.29 6.61 23.81
C GLU A 299 10.21 6.64 22.73
N ARG A 300 9.61 5.48 22.45
CA ARG A 300 8.54 5.32 21.45
C ARG A 300 8.93 5.84 20.05
N ASN A 301 10.15 5.54 19.60
CA ASN A 301 10.75 6.02 18.34
C ASN A 301 11.03 7.53 18.30
N VAL A 302 11.07 8.19 19.46
CA VAL A 302 11.57 9.56 19.60
C VAL A 302 12.91 9.50 20.31
N GLU A 303 13.95 9.96 19.63
CA GLU A 303 15.28 10.08 20.22
C GLU A 303 15.41 11.41 20.94
N VAL A 304 15.80 11.35 22.22
CA VAL A 304 15.94 12.53 23.08
C VAL A 304 17.35 12.53 23.67
N PHE A 305 18.01 13.68 23.62
CA PHE A 305 19.26 13.90 24.33
C PHE A 305 19.00 14.00 25.83
N GLN A 306 19.72 13.20 26.60
CA GLN A 306 19.70 13.20 28.06
C GLN A 306 21.05 13.67 28.59
N GLN A 307 21.00 14.35 29.73
CA GLN A 307 22.17 14.78 30.48
C GLN A 307 21.97 14.46 31.96
N LEU A 308 23.00 13.91 32.60
CA LEU A 308 23.03 13.65 34.04
C LEU A 308 24.33 14.19 34.61
N ASP A 309 24.25 14.92 35.71
CA ASP A 309 25.44 15.36 36.45
C ASP A 309 26.20 14.13 36.99
N ALA A 310 27.52 14.15 36.88
CA ALA A 310 28.39 13.08 37.31
C ALA A 310 28.46 13.06 38.84
N SER A 311 27.66 12.19 39.46
CA SER A 311 27.81 11.86 40.86
C SER A 311 28.91 10.82 41.07
N GLU A 312 29.47 10.74 42.28
CA GLU A 312 30.45 9.71 42.63
C GLU A 312 29.92 8.29 42.35
N VAL A 313 28.64 8.05 42.59
CA VAL A 313 27.98 6.77 42.30
C VAL A 313 27.91 6.50 40.80
N LEU A 314 27.61 7.51 39.97
CA LEU A 314 27.59 7.35 38.51
C LEU A 314 28.98 7.14 37.92
N LEU A 315 30.01 7.80 38.46
CA LEU A 315 31.40 7.58 38.10
C LEU A 315 31.86 6.17 38.48
N LEU A 316 31.49 5.71 39.68
CA LEU A 316 31.72 4.34 40.11
C LEU A 316 31.04 3.35 39.17
N LEU A 317 29.74 3.55 38.88
CA LEU A 317 28.97 2.71 37.96
C LEU A 317 29.59 2.64 36.57
N SER A 318 29.93 3.79 35.98
CA SER A 318 30.51 3.85 34.65
C SER A 318 31.83 3.06 34.62
N SER A 319 32.70 3.23 35.63
CA SER A 319 33.98 2.49 35.73
C SER A 319 33.80 0.97 35.85
N LYS A 320 32.74 0.49 36.52
CA LYS A 320 32.49 -0.95 36.73
C LYS A 320 31.86 -1.64 35.52
N ILE A 321 31.06 -0.91 34.73
CA ILE A 321 30.28 -1.46 33.59
C ILE A 321 30.91 -1.12 32.23
N PHE A 322 31.88 -0.20 32.18
CA PHE A 322 32.36 0.46 30.97
C PHE A 322 32.53 -0.43 29.72
N THR A 323 33.06 -1.64 29.89
CA THR A 323 33.36 -2.56 28.77
C THR A 323 32.64 -3.90 28.86
N LYS A 324 31.80 -4.10 29.88
CA LYS A 324 31.24 -5.41 30.19
C LYS A 324 29.79 -5.29 30.58
N THR A 325 29.08 -6.39 30.44
CA THR A 325 27.73 -6.51 30.95
C THR A 325 27.79 -7.09 32.35
N ILE A 326 26.88 -6.68 33.22
CA ILE A 326 26.86 -7.10 34.62
C ILE A 326 25.44 -7.46 35.04
N ARG A 327 25.29 -8.56 35.77
CA ARG A 327 24.01 -8.96 36.33
C ARG A 327 23.52 -7.92 37.35
N PHE A 328 22.24 -7.60 37.33
CA PHE A 328 21.63 -6.57 38.17
C PHE A 328 21.92 -6.78 39.66
N ASP A 329 21.67 -7.98 40.19
CA ASP A 329 21.93 -8.31 41.60
C ASP A 329 23.41 -8.17 42.00
N LYS A 330 24.34 -8.55 41.10
CA LYS A 330 25.77 -8.47 41.32
C LYS A 330 26.21 -7.02 41.35
N LEU A 331 25.63 -6.17 40.51
CA LEU A 331 25.88 -4.74 40.53
C LEU A 331 25.41 -4.13 41.85
N VAL A 332 24.22 -4.50 42.33
CA VAL A 332 23.70 -4.05 43.63
C VAL A 332 24.67 -4.44 44.75
N THR A 333 25.13 -5.70 44.81
CA THR A 333 26.10 -6.15 45.82
C THR A 333 27.41 -5.35 45.76
N LEU A 334 27.94 -5.07 44.57
CA LEU A 334 29.15 -4.27 44.41
C LEU A 334 28.95 -2.81 44.85
N LEU A 335 27.76 -2.25 44.67
CA LEU A 335 27.45 -0.90 45.14
C LEU A 335 27.31 -0.86 46.66
N MET A 336 26.70 -1.87 47.29
CA MET A 336 26.60 -1.97 48.75
C MET A 336 27.97 -1.99 49.44
N GLU A 337 29.02 -2.48 48.76
CA GLU A 337 30.40 -2.46 49.29
C GLU A 337 31.03 -1.06 49.28
N SER A 338 30.51 -0.13 48.48
CA SER A 338 31.12 1.19 48.23
C SER A 338 30.21 2.37 48.62
N VAL A 339 28.93 2.14 48.83
CA VAL A 339 27.90 3.16 49.09
C VAL A 339 27.13 2.76 50.34
N ASP A 340 27.05 3.68 51.30
CA ASP A 340 26.26 3.51 52.54
C ASP A 340 24.77 3.73 52.25
N ALA A 341 24.13 2.70 51.67
CA ALA A 341 22.71 2.69 51.34
C ALA A 341 22.15 1.27 51.46
N GLU A 342 20.87 1.19 51.82
CA GLU A 342 20.17 -0.08 51.87
C GLU A 342 19.98 -0.66 50.46
N ARG A 343 19.82 -1.99 50.39
CA ARG A 343 19.71 -2.70 49.13
C ARG A 343 18.55 -2.17 48.28
N GLU A 344 17.40 -1.96 48.91
CA GLU A 344 16.18 -1.48 48.26
C GLU A 344 16.37 -0.11 47.60
N ASP A 345 17.11 0.80 48.26
CA ASP A 345 17.41 2.13 47.74
C ASP A 345 18.33 2.05 46.52
N LEU A 346 19.33 1.16 46.55
CA LEU A 346 20.22 0.92 45.41
C LEU A 346 19.47 0.26 44.23
N GLU A 347 18.58 -0.69 44.49
CA GLU A 347 17.74 -1.29 43.45
C GLU A 347 16.83 -0.22 42.81
N ALA A 348 16.17 0.61 43.62
CA ALA A 348 15.33 1.72 43.13
C ALA A 348 16.15 2.74 42.32
N PHE A 349 17.35 3.08 42.79
CA PHE A 349 18.26 3.97 42.07
C PHE A 349 18.64 3.40 40.70
N LEU A 350 19.06 2.14 40.61
CA LEU A 350 19.41 1.51 39.33
C LEU A 350 18.21 1.43 38.37
N LEU A 351 17.01 1.15 38.89
CA LEU A 351 15.78 1.17 38.08
C LEU A 351 15.48 2.58 37.55
N SER A 352 15.74 3.63 38.33
CA SER A 352 15.61 5.01 37.86
C SER A 352 16.63 5.34 36.75
N LEU A 353 17.85 4.79 36.80
CA LEU A 353 18.84 4.96 35.74
C LEU A 353 18.44 4.23 34.45
N LEU A 354 17.77 3.08 34.56
CA LEU A 354 17.17 2.39 33.42
C LEU A 354 16.02 3.19 32.81
N GLU A 355 15.15 3.76 33.65
CA GLU A 355 14.03 4.60 33.21
C GLU A 355 14.52 5.86 32.47
N ASN A 356 15.60 6.47 32.97
CA ASN A 356 16.24 7.61 32.32
C ASN A 356 17.07 7.22 31.09
N GLY A 357 17.35 5.93 30.90
CA GLY A 357 18.11 5.40 29.77
C GLY A 357 19.63 5.48 29.92
N PHE A 358 20.16 5.76 31.11
CA PHE A 358 21.60 5.71 31.39
C PHE A 358 22.12 4.27 31.39
N LEU A 359 21.32 3.37 31.98
CA LEU A 359 21.49 1.92 31.88
C LEU A 359 20.49 1.36 30.88
N GLU A 360 20.82 0.21 30.31
CA GLU A 360 19.93 -0.56 29.44
C GLU A 360 19.89 -2.03 29.88
N TRP A 361 18.71 -2.63 29.78
CA TRP A 361 18.57 -4.08 29.84
C TRP A 361 19.23 -4.71 28.62
N GLN A 362 20.21 -5.59 28.87
CA GLN A 362 20.78 -6.41 27.80
C GLN A 362 19.92 -7.66 27.63
N TRP A 363 19.10 -7.66 26.58
CA TRP A 363 18.37 -8.85 26.15
C TRP A 363 19.25 -9.71 25.25
N ASN A 364 19.27 -11.02 25.50
CA ASN A 364 19.95 -12.00 24.64
C ASN A 364 19.14 -12.35 23.37
N VAL A 365 18.00 -11.68 23.16
CA VAL A 365 17.09 -11.90 22.03
C VAL A 365 16.75 -10.58 21.37
N SER A 366 17.01 -10.53 20.06
CA SER A 366 16.67 -9.40 19.18
C SER A 366 15.23 -9.50 18.71
N SER A 367 14.51 -8.38 18.64
CA SER A 367 13.20 -8.34 17.96
C SER A 367 13.30 -8.50 16.45
N LEU A 368 14.50 -8.37 15.89
CA LEU A 368 14.76 -8.56 14.46
C LEU A 368 15.13 -10.01 14.11
N SER A 369 15.40 -10.87 15.10
CA SER A 369 15.67 -12.27 14.80
C SER A 369 14.40 -12.94 14.31
N PHE A 370 14.53 -13.67 13.21
CA PHE A 370 13.50 -14.64 12.83
C PHE A 370 13.34 -15.67 13.96
N ASP A 371 12.12 -16.14 14.20
CA ASP A 371 11.79 -17.07 15.29
C ASP A 371 12.26 -16.62 16.69
N TRP A 372 12.13 -15.33 17.01
CA TRP A 372 12.54 -14.77 18.30
C TRP A 372 11.94 -15.54 19.49
N GLU A 373 10.76 -16.13 19.34
CA GLU A 373 10.09 -16.93 20.36
C GLU A 373 10.90 -18.18 20.76
N GLN A 374 11.60 -18.82 19.82
CA GLN A 374 12.43 -19.98 20.09
C GLN A 374 13.72 -19.58 20.78
N HIS A 375 14.34 -18.48 20.32
CA HIS A 375 15.51 -17.91 20.98
C HIS A 375 15.19 -17.46 22.40
N PHE A 376 14.00 -16.90 22.62
CA PHE A 376 13.53 -16.48 23.93
C PHE A 376 13.27 -17.66 24.87
N LEU A 377 12.64 -18.73 24.38
CA LEU A 377 12.48 -19.96 25.17
C LEU A 377 13.84 -20.54 25.59
N ASN A 378 14.77 -20.67 24.65
CA ASN A 378 16.10 -21.21 24.94
C ASN A 378 16.81 -20.37 26.00
N TRP A 379 16.76 -19.05 25.89
CA TRP A 379 17.35 -18.15 26.88
C TRP A 379 16.64 -18.22 28.24
N LEU A 380 15.31 -18.31 28.28
CA LEU A 380 14.57 -18.48 29.54
C LEU A 380 14.97 -19.76 30.28
N LEU A 381 15.26 -20.84 29.55
CA LEU A 381 15.70 -22.11 30.15
C LEU A 381 17.04 -21.97 30.88
N GLU A 382 17.94 -21.13 30.38
CA GLU A 382 19.27 -20.86 30.95
C GLU A 382 19.25 -20.02 32.24
N LEU A 383 18.17 -19.27 32.51
CA LEU A 383 18.06 -18.42 33.69
C LEU A 383 17.89 -19.25 34.99
N ASP A 384 18.19 -18.67 36.14
CA ASP A 384 17.86 -19.30 37.43
C ASP A 384 16.33 -19.27 37.67
N VAL A 385 15.86 -19.95 38.73
CA VAL A 385 14.43 -20.00 39.06
C VAL A 385 13.91 -18.60 39.42
N PHE A 386 12.79 -18.21 38.81
CA PHE A 386 12.04 -17.00 39.14
C PHE A 386 10.53 -17.31 39.19
N LEU A 387 9.76 -16.41 39.81
CA LEU A 387 8.32 -16.58 39.97
C LEU A 387 7.63 -16.78 38.59
N GLU A 388 6.82 -17.83 38.47
CA GLU A 388 6.14 -18.24 37.22
C GLU A 388 7.05 -18.68 36.05
N LYS A 389 8.36 -18.95 36.24
CA LYS A 389 9.26 -19.41 35.15
C LYS A 389 8.67 -20.56 34.31
N ASN A 390 8.14 -21.59 34.96
CA ASN A 390 7.55 -22.75 34.28
C ASN A 390 6.31 -22.40 33.45
N LYS A 391 5.51 -21.41 33.91
CA LYS A 391 4.34 -20.92 33.16
C LYS A 391 4.78 -20.21 31.88
N TRP A 392 5.83 -19.39 31.96
CA TRP A 392 6.43 -18.74 30.79
C TRP A 392 7.02 -19.74 29.79
N ILE A 393 7.75 -20.76 30.28
CA ILE A 393 8.26 -21.85 29.44
C ILE A 393 7.11 -22.55 28.70
N ALA A 394 6.08 -22.99 29.44
CA ALA A 394 4.93 -23.65 28.85
C ALA A 394 4.19 -22.77 27.84
N PHE A 395 4.07 -21.46 28.12
CA PHE A 395 3.49 -20.48 27.20
C PHE A 395 4.27 -20.41 25.88
N PHE A 396 5.61 -20.29 25.93
CA PHE A 396 6.43 -20.23 24.73
C PHE A 396 6.42 -21.54 23.93
N GLU A 397 6.46 -22.70 24.61
CA GLU A 397 6.31 -24.00 23.96
C GLU A 397 4.99 -24.10 23.18
N LYS A 398 3.88 -23.66 23.79
CA LYS A 398 2.57 -23.60 23.13
C LYS A 398 2.55 -22.62 21.96
N LEU A 399 3.18 -21.45 22.07
CA LEU A 399 3.27 -20.49 20.96
C LEU A 399 4.02 -21.09 19.77
N ILE A 400 5.18 -21.69 20.02
CA ILE A 400 6.02 -22.32 19.00
C ILE A 400 5.27 -23.47 18.32
N GLN A 401 4.60 -24.32 19.11
CA GLN A 401 3.80 -25.41 18.56
C GLN A 401 2.62 -24.88 17.73
N SER A 402 1.88 -23.90 18.26
CA SER A 402 0.74 -23.29 17.55
C SER A 402 1.16 -22.64 16.24
N LYS A 403 2.35 -22.03 16.17
CA LYS A 403 2.92 -21.47 14.94
C LYS A 403 3.20 -22.56 13.90
N LYS A 404 3.81 -23.67 14.32
CA LYS A 404 4.07 -24.84 13.45
C LYS A 404 2.77 -25.44 12.91
N ASP A 405 1.77 -25.59 13.77
CA ASP A 405 0.44 -26.10 13.39
C ASP A 405 -0.26 -25.13 12.43
N TYR A 406 -0.15 -23.82 12.68
CA TYR A 406 -0.78 -22.78 11.86
C TYR A 406 -0.27 -22.77 10.42
N GLN A 407 1.03 -23.00 10.21
CA GLN A 407 1.67 -22.93 8.90
C GLN A 407 0.99 -23.85 7.87
N ASN A 408 0.63 -25.06 8.29
CA ASN A 408 0.06 -26.10 7.41
C ASN A 408 -1.46 -26.24 7.51
N ALA A 409 -2.09 -25.49 8.42
CA ALA A 409 -3.52 -25.56 8.68
C ALA A 409 -4.38 -24.91 7.58
N THR A 410 -5.60 -25.42 7.42
CA THR A 410 -6.69 -24.79 6.65
C THR A 410 -7.10 -23.45 7.27
N ALA A 411 -7.83 -22.61 6.54
CA ALA A 411 -8.32 -21.34 7.06
C ALA A 411 -9.18 -21.53 8.34
N GLN A 412 -10.00 -22.58 8.39
CA GLN A 412 -10.84 -22.86 9.56
C GLN A 412 -10.03 -23.27 10.79
N GLU A 413 -9.03 -24.15 10.62
CA GLU A 413 -8.12 -24.55 11.70
C GLU A 413 -7.29 -23.36 12.19
N ARG A 414 -6.78 -22.53 11.27
CA ARG A 414 -6.07 -21.28 11.58
C ARG A 414 -6.90 -20.32 12.43
N PHE A 415 -8.20 -20.20 12.16
CA PHE A 415 -9.10 -19.38 12.98
C PHE A 415 -9.17 -19.88 14.43
N PHE A 416 -9.23 -21.19 14.64
CA PHE A 416 -9.20 -21.77 15.99
C PHE A 416 -7.84 -21.60 16.66
N LEU A 417 -6.74 -21.81 15.93
CA LEU A 417 -5.38 -21.59 16.43
C LEU A 417 -5.15 -20.13 16.85
N GLN A 418 -5.56 -19.14 16.04
CA GLN A 418 -5.51 -17.72 16.41
C GLN A 418 -6.32 -17.42 17.68
N LYS A 419 -7.49 -18.05 17.85
CA LYS A 419 -8.30 -17.89 19.06
C LYS A 419 -7.59 -18.48 20.28
N ASN A 420 -6.95 -19.64 20.13
CA ASN A 420 -6.21 -20.28 21.20
C ASN A 420 -4.98 -19.46 21.58
N ILE A 421 -4.16 -19.02 20.60
CA ILE A 421 -3.02 -18.14 20.84
C ILE A 421 -3.48 -16.86 21.55
N LYS A 422 -4.57 -16.22 21.10
CA LYS A 422 -5.11 -15.04 21.77
C LYS A 422 -5.50 -15.32 23.22
N LYS A 423 -6.13 -16.47 23.50
CA LYS A 423 -6.49 -16.86 24.85
C LYS A 423 -5.24 -17.03 25.73
N GLU A 424 -4.20 -17.70 25.23
CA GLU A 424 -2.93 -17.86 25.95
C GLU A 424 -2.25 -16.51 26.22
N LEU A 425 -2.32 -15.57 25.25
CA LEU A 425 -1.86 -14.19 25.43
C LEU A 425 -2.65 -13.45 26.52
N ASP A 426 -3.97 -13.64 26.58
CA ASP A 426 -4.82 -13.04 27.61
C ASP A 426 -4.51 -13.60 29.00
N GLU A 427 -4.28 -14.90 29.12
CA GLU A 427 -3.95 -15.57 30.39
C GLU A 427 -2.60 -15.10 31.00
N ILE A 428 -1.70 -14.55 30.18
CA ILE A 428 -0.45 -13.93 30.64
C ILE A 428 -0.53 -12.40 30.75
N GLY A 429 -1.66 -11.77 30.43
CA GLY A 429 -1.90 -10.33 30.58
C GLY A 429 -1.72 -9.47 29.33
N ILE A 430 -1.63 -10.06 28.12
CA ILE A 430 -1.49 -9.33 26.84
C ILE A 430 -2.85 -9.23 26.14
N GLU A 431 -3.70 -8.33 26.61
CA GLU A 431 -5.11 -8.27 26.17
C GLU A 431 -5.34 -7.45 24.90
N ALA A 432 -4.53 -6.40 24.68
CA ALA A 432 -4.81 -5.34 23.73
C ALA A 432 -4.61 -5.74 22.25
N ILE A 433 -3.89 -6.83 21.97
CA ILE A 433 -3.54 -7.22 20.60
C ILE A 433 -4.75 -7.83 19.87
N ARG A 434 -5.02 -7.36 18.66
CA ARG A 434 -6.06 -7.97 17.81
C ARG A 434 -5.54 -9.26 17.19
N ARG A 435 -6.44 -10.22 16.96
CA ARG A 435 -6.10 -11.55 16.40
C ARG A 435 -5.38 -11.44 15.05
N GLU A 436 -5.80 -10.50 14.23
CA GLU A 436 -5.22 -10.19 12.92
C GLU A 436 -3.77 -9.68 12.98
N PHE A 437 -3.31 -9.24 14.16
CA PHE A 437 -1.97 -8.69 14.37
C PHE A 437 -1.05 -9.59 15.19
N ILE A 438 -1.47 -10.81 15.54
CA ILE A 438 -0.64 -11.75 16.31
C ILE A 438 0.52 -12.27 15.45
N LEU A 439 0.21 -12.67 14.22
CA LEU A 439 1.15 -13.24 13.25
C LEU A 439 1.21 -12.36 12.01
N PHE A 440 2.41 -12.21 11.46
CA PHE A 440 2.64 -11.79 10.09
C PHE A 440 2.91 -13.03 9.23
N GLU A 441 2.46 -12.98 7.99
CA GLU A 441 2.57 -14.09 7.05
C GLU A 441 3.01 -13.58 5.68
N ASP A 442 4.14 -14.11 5.22
CA ASP A 442 4.61 -14.00 3.85
C ASP A 442 4.47 -15.36 3.17
N VAL A 443 3.95 -15.37 1.95
CA VAL A 443 3.67 -16.61 1.22
C VAL A 443 4.60 -16.74 0.04
N ARG A 444 5.16 -17.92 -0.20
CA ARG A 444 5.93 -18.27 -1.39
C ARG A 444 5.09 -19.15 -2.30
N SER A 445 5.08 -18.82 -3.58
CA SER A 445 4.33 -19.57 -4.59
C SER A 445 5.21 -20.70 -5.14
N GLY A 446 4.58 -21.85 -5.41
CA GLY A 446 5.21 -22.95 -6.15
C GLY A 446 5.04 -22.85 -7.67
N ARG A 447 4.43 -21.77 -8.19
CA ARG A 447 4.10 -21.67 -9.63
C ARG A 447 5.34 -21.62 -10.51
N GLY A 448 6.42 -21.04 -9.99
CA GLY A 448 7.63 -20.77 -10.74
C GLY A 448 7.44 -19.61 -11.72
N CYS A 449 8.48 -18.81 -11.90
CA CYS A 449 8.51 -17.71 -12.86
C CYS A 449 9.82 -17.76 -13.63
N GLN A 450 9.76 -17.52 -14.94
CA GLN A 450 10.92 -17.48 -15.81
C GLN A 450 10.90 -16.22 -16.65
N ILE A 451 12.00 -15.47 -16.63
CA ILE A 451 12.12 -14.23 -17.40
C ILE A 451 13.49 -14.17 -18.04
N SER A 452 13.53 -14.09 -19.36
CA SER A 452 14.79 -13.98 -20.08
C SER A 452 15.48 -12.66 -19.77
N GLN A 453 16.77 -12.72 -19.44
CA GLN A 453 17.60 -11.54 -19.19
C GLN A 453 17.54 -10.54 -20.37
N LYS A 454 17.58 -11.05 -21.61
CA LYS A 454 17.49 -10.23 -22.83
C LYS A 454 16.22 -9.39 -22.91
N LYS A 455 15.13 -9.81 -22.25
CA LYS A 455 13.86 -9.06 -22.21
C LYS A 455 13.86 -7.97 -21.14
N ILE A 456 14.58 -8.18 -20.04
CA ILE A 456 14.61 -7.25 -18.89
C ILE A 456 15.67 -6.17 -19.08
N GLU A 457 16.82 -6.52 -19.65
CA GLU A 457 17.99 -5.63 -19.78
C GLU A 457 17.65 -4.27 -20.44
N PRO A 458 16.85 -4.17 -21.53
CA PRO A 458 16.45 -2.88 -22.07
C PRO A 458 15.60 -2.04 -21.10
N ILE A 459 14.81 -2.69 -20.24
CA ILE A 459 13.97 -2.01 -19.24
C ILE A 459 14.84 -1.49 -18.11
N ILE A 460 15.81 -2.28 -17.63
CA ILE A 460 16.81 -1.83 -16.66
C ILE A 460 17.55 -0.62 -17.19
N GLN A 461 18.03 -0.66 -18.44
CA GLN A 461 18.75 0.46 -19.04
C GLN A 461 17.85 1.72 -19.13
N SER A 462 16.61 1.57 -19.58
CA SER A 462 15.66 2.69 -19.67
C SER A 462 15.35 3.29 -18.30
N LEU A 463 15.29 2.44 -17.28
CA LEU A 463 15.06 2.84 -15.90
C LEU A 463 16.28 3.59 -15.34
N ASP A 464 17.49 3.07 -15.53
CA ASP A 464 18.73 3.74 -15.11
C ASP A 464 18.86 5.12 -15.74
N ASP A 465 18.55 5.24 -17.04
CA ASP A 465 18.53 6.51 -17.74
C ASP A 465 17.51 7.49 -17.12
N LEU A 466 16.30 7.01 -16.82
CA LEU A 466 15.26 7.81 -16.16
C LEU A 466 15.67 8.23 -14.74
N LEU A 467 16.30 7.35 -13.97
CA LEU A 467 16.69 7.64 -12.59
C LEU A 467 17.82 8.66 -12.51
N ARG A 468 18.82 8.57 -13.40
CA ARG A 468 19.88 9.59 -13.55
C ARG A 468 19.30 10.96 -13.89
N LEU A 469 18.27 10.96 -14.73
CA LEU A 469 17.58 12.16 -15.17
C LEU A 469 16.76 12.81 -14.05
N LEU A 470 16.15 12.00 -13.18
CA LEU A 470 15.40 12.47 -12.01
C LEU A 470 16.29 12.84 -10.81
N GLU A 471 17.52 12.34 -10.74
CA GLU A 471 18.45 12.50 -9.62
C GLU A 471 18.54 13.94 -9.07
N PRO A 472 18.68 15.00 -9.89
CA PRO A 472 18.82 16.35 -9.37
C PRO A 472 17.57 16.85 -8.64
N LEU A 473 16.39 16.36 -8.99
CA LEU A 473 15.15 16.66 -8.26
C LEU A 473 15.03 15.88 -6.96
N MET A 474 15.70 14.74 -6.89
CA MET A 474 15.63 13.79 -5.80
C MET A 474 16.60 14.08 -4.65
N GLN A 475 17.43 15.13 -4.75
CA GLN A 475 18.29 15.54 -3.65
C GLN A 475 17.47 15.76 -2.37
N GLU A 476 17.77 14.95 -1.35
CA GLU A 476 17.15 15.05 -0.03
C GLU A 476 17.56 16.35 0.66
N GLU A 477 16.57 17.08 1.14
CA GLU A 477 16.76 18.30 1.93
C GLU A 477 17.63 18.02 3.16
N MET A 478 17.45 16.86 3.80
CA MET A 478 18.23 16.45 4.97
C MET A 478 19.73 16.34 4.67
N LYS A 479 20.10 15.76 3.52
CA LYS A 479 21.51 15.68 3.09
C LYS A 479 22.11 17.07 2.88
N SER A 480 21.32 18.00 2.34
CA SER A 480 21.75 19.40 2.17
C SER A 480 21.92 20.09 3.52
N LYS A 481 21.00 19.89 4.47
CA LYS A 481 21.11 20.40 5.85
C LYS A 481 22.36 19.85 6.55
N ILE A 482 22.58 18.53 6.49
CA ILE A 482 23.76 17.86 7.06
C ILE A 482 25.05 18.46 6.47
N LEU A 483 25.14 18.58 5.14
CA LEU A 483 26.33 19.10 4.48
C LEU A 483 26.59 20.59 4.80
N PHE A 484 25.54 21.40 4.81
CA PHE A 484 25.63 22.81 5.19
C PHE A 484 26.09 22.96 6.63
N PHE A 485 25.44 22.22 7.54
CA PHE A 485 25.76 22.24 8.95
C PHE A 485 27.21 21.80 9.19
N TRP A 486 27.66 20.73 8.50
CA TRP A 486 29.05 20.28 8.51
C TRP A 486 30.02 21.38 8.09
N LYS A 487 29.78 21.98 6.92
CA LYS A 487 30.66 23.02 6.36
C LYS A 487 30.76 24.27 7.21
N ASN A 488 29.71 24.60 7.97
CA ASN A 488 29.69 25.82 8.77
C ASN A 488 30.24 25.62 10.17
N ASN A 489 30.05 24.45 10.77
CA ASN A 489 30.41 24.19 12.16
C ASN A 489 31.71 23.38 12.32
N PHE A 490 32.13 22.65 11.30
CA PHE A 490 33.22 21.67 11.39
C PHE A 490 34.16 21.67 10.18
N ARG A 491 34.28 22.78 9.45
CA ARG A 491 35.09 22.89 8.23
C ARG A 491 36.54 22.47 8.42
N ASP A 492 37.10 22.81 9.57
CA ASP A 492 38.51 22.60 9.90
C ASP A 492 38.73 21.31 10.72
N SER A 493 37.70 20.47 10.85
CA SER A 493 37.75 19.20 11.57
C SER A 493 37.69 18.04 10.58
N ASP A 494 38.66 17.13 10.66
CA ASP A 494 38.67 15.91 9.83
C ASP A 494 37.57 14.93 10.26
N SER A 495 37.22 14.93 11.55
CA SER A 495 36.14 14.13 12.11
C SER A 495 35.63 14.74 13.42
N ILE A 496 34.41 14.38 13.80
CA ILE A 496 33.79 14.75 15.08
C ILE A 496 33.02 13.56 15.63
N PRO A 497 32.87 13.44 16.96
CA PRO A 497 31.99 12.44 17.55
C PRO A 497 30.54 12.61 17.06
N LEU A 498 29.89 11.50 16.73
CA LEU A 498 28.54 11.52 16.16
C LEU A 498 27.53 12.22 17.08
N LEU A 499 27.63 12.03 18.39
CA LEU A 499 26.72 12.66 19.36
C LEU A 499 26.89 14.17 19.42
N ASP A 500 28.11 14.66 19.25
CA ASP A 500 28.39 16.10 19.23
C ASP A 500 27.81 16.74 17.97
N PHE A 501 27.91 16.03 16.84
CA PHE A 501 27.24 16.43 15.60
C PHE A 501 25.74 16.48 15.81
N TYR A 502 25.12 15.38 16.27
CA TYR A 502 23.67 15.30 16.47
C TYR A 502 23.16 16.38 17.44
N GLY A 503 23.85 16.56 18.57
CA GLY A 503 23.47 17.52 19.61
C GLY A 503 23.43 18.95 19.07
N LYS A 504 24.46 19.37 18.33
CA LYS A 504 24.48 20.70 17.71
C LYS A 504 23.55 20.78 16.49
N PHE A 505 23.43 19.72 15.69
CA PHE A 505 22.60 19.68 14.48
C PHE A 505 21.13 19.93 14.80
N PHE A 506 20.60 19.30 15.86
CA PHE A 506 19.21 19.47 16.26
C PHE A 506 18.94 20.78 17.02
N GLN A 507 19.98 21.52 17.40
CA GLN A 507 19.86 22.89 17.92
C GLN A 507 19.88 23.95 16.81
N GLU A 508 20.31 23.59 15.60
CA GLU A 508 20.38 24.51 14.46
C GLU A 508 18.97 24.87 13.95
N ASP A 509 18.71 26.18 13.85
CA ASP A 509 17.46 26.69 13.32
C ASP A 509 17.52 26.75 11.79
N PHE A 510 17.32 25.58 11.17
CA PHE A 510 17.31 25.43 9.72
C PHE A 510 16.21 26.23 9.00
N SER A 511 15.23 26.81 9.72
CA SER A 511 14.19 27.65 9.09
C SER A 511 14.73 28.97 8.55
N LYS A 512 15.89 29.42 9.05
CA LYS A 512 16.58 30.65 8.61
C LYS A 512 17.38 30.47 7.32
N HIS A 513 17.47 29.25 6.81
CA HIS A 513 18.29 28.91 5.66
C HIS A 513 17.43 28.31 4.56
N ASP A 514 17.58 28.86 3.36
CA ASP A 514 16.91 28.33 2.18
C ASP A 514 17.72 27.15 1.62
N PHE A 515 17.41 25.94 2.12
CA PHE A 515 17.93 24.69 1.58
C PHE A 515 17.24 24.26 0.29
N PHE A 516 16.13 24.92 -0.08
CA PHE A 516 15.58 24.80 -1.41
C PHE A 516 16.51 25.57 -2.36
N GLN A 517 17.59 24.87 -2.74
CA GLN A 517 18.65 25.44 -3.56
C GLN A 517 18.02 26.22 -4.73
N LYS A 518 18.44 27.46 -4.94
CA LYS A 518 18.09 28.26 -6.13
C LYS A 518 18.17 27.42 -7.41
N ASN A 519 19.19 26.56 -7.50
CA ASN A 519 19.37 25.59 -8.58
C ASN A 519 18.22 24.55 -8.70
N LYS A 520 17.64 24.09 -7.59
CA LYS A 520 16.49 23.19 -7.59
C LYS A 520 15.22 23.91 -8.05
N LEU A 521 15.02 25.17 -7.68
CA LEU A 521 13.91 25.99 -8.19
C LEU A 521 14.06 26.30 -9.67
N GLU A 522 15.24 26.73 -10.10
CA GLU A 522 15.57 26.95 -11.51
C GLU A 522 15.39 25.68 -12.34
N LEU A 523 15.85 24.54 -11.80
CA LEU A 523 15.61 23.24 -12.40
C LEU A 523 14.11 22.91 -12.42
N PHE A 524 13.38 23.13 -11.34
CA PHE A 524 11.95 22.86 -11.30
C PHE A 524 11.18 23.72 -12.32
N ASP A 525 11.53 24.98 -12.46
CA ASP A 525 10.95 25.91 -13.43
C ASP A 525 11.32 25.51 -14.86
N PHE A 526 12.57 25.11 -15.09
CA PHE A 526 13.01 24.53 -16.35
C PHE A 526 12.18 23.28 -16.71
N TRP A 527 12.00 22.36 -15.77
CA TRP A 527 11.21 21.15 -15.98
C TRP A 527 9.75 21.46 -16.26
N LYS A 528 9.16 22.38 -15.49
CA LYS A 528 7.77 22.83 -15.67
C LYS A 528 7.56 23.45 -17.07
N LYS A 529 8.58 24.12 -17.60
CA LYS A 529 8.56 24.72 -18.94
C LYS A 529 8.79 23.71 -20.06
N GLU A 530 9.74 22.78 -19.90
CA GLU A 530 10.15 21.89 -20.98
C GLU A 530 9.35 20.58 -21.05
N LEU A 531 8.97 19.96 -19.92
CA LEU A 531 8.23 18.69 -19.93
C LEU A 531 6.92 18.72 -20.75
N PRO A 532 6.08 19.76 -20.68
CA PRO A 532 4.85 19.81 -21.49
C PRO A 532 5.12 19.81 -23.00
N LYS A 533 6.31 20.24 -23.44
CA LYS A 533 6.68 20.25 -24.87
C LYS A 533 7.14 18.87 -25.36
N LEU A 534 7.61 18.02 -24.44
CA LEU A 534 8.10 16.67 -24.72
C LEU A 534 7.02 15.62 -24.58
N ALA A 535 6.00 15.90 -23.76
CA ALA A 535 4.95 14.94 -23.48
C ALA A 535 4.00 14.79 -24.67
N GLN A 536 3.76 13.55 -25.07
CA GLN A 536 2.68 13.21 -25.99
C GLN A 536 1.50 12.66 -25.18
N ILE A 537 0.29 13.11 -25.47
CA ILE A 537 -0.92 12.59 -24.81
C ILE A 537 -1.58 11.60 -25.75
N ASP A 538 -1.75 10.34 -25.32
CA ASP A 538 -2.48 9.35 -26.12
C ASP A 538 -4.00 9.53 -26.02
N GLU A 539 -4.75 8.72 -26.78
CA GLU A 539 -6.22 8.76 -26.77
C GLU A 539 -6.84 8.45 -25.40
N ALA A 540 -6.11 7.76 -24.52
CA ALA A 540 -6.51 7.43 -23.17
C ALA A 540 -6.14 8.52 -22.15
N GLY A 541 -5.44 9.59 -22.58
CA GLY A 541 -5.01 10.68 -21.72
C GLY A 541 -3.69 10.41 -20.98
N ASN A 542 -2.95 9.36 -21.35
CA ASN A 542 -1.65 9.06 -20.74
C ASN A 542 -0.58 9.99 -21.33
N LEU A 543 0.31 10.48 -20.47
CA LEU A 543 1.49 11.24 -20.85
C LEU A 543 2.63 10.28 -21.20
N HIS A 544 3.10 10.35 -22.43
CA HIS A 544 4.21 9.58 -22.97
C HIS A 544 5.42 10.48 -23.13
N PHE A 545 6.58 9.99 -22.70
CA PHE A 545 7.86 10.65 -22.90
C PHE A 545 8.81 9.70 -23.60
N SER A 546 9.55 10.22 -24.58
CA SER A 546 10.67 9.52 -25.19
C SER A 546 11.92 9.72 -24.32
N THR A 547 12.59 8.64 -23.93
CA THR A 547 13.87 8.72 -23.20
C THR A 547 14.90 9.55 -23.95
N GLN A 548 14.93 9.47 -25.29
CA GLN A 548 15.84 10.26 -26.12
C GLN A 548 15.53 11.76 -26.07
N ASP A 549 14.24 12.12 -26.05
CA ASP A 549 13.85 13.53 -26.03
C ASP A 549 14.04 14.13 -24.64
N LEU A 550 13.80 13.34 -23.59
CA LEU A 550 14.22 13.70 -22.24
C LEU A 550 15.75 13.90 -22.23
N GLN A 551 16.55 12.91 -22.64
CA GLN A 551 18.01 13.00 -22.68
C GLN A 551 18.52 14.25 -23.41
N LYS A 552 18.00 14.60 -24.60
CA LYS A 552 18.39 15.84 -25.31
C LYS A 552 18.20 17.11 -24.48
N VAL A 553 17.13 17.17 -23.70
CA VAL A 553 16.83 18.32 -22.84
C VAL A 553 17.72 18.33 -21.60
N PHE A 554 18.01 17.17 -21.01
CA PHE A 554 18.77 17.09 -19.75
C PHE A 554 20.28 16.98 -19.92
N SER A 555 20.80 16.40 -21.00
CA SER A 555 22.26 16.33 -21.30
C SER A 555 22.91 17.71 -21.43
N ASN A 556 22.14 18.75 -21.74
CA ASN A 556 22.63 20.13 -21.78
C ASN A 556 22.81 20.75 -20.39
N SER A 557 22.19 20.18 -19.35
CA SER A 557 22.18 20.74 -17.99
C SER A 557 23.27 20.19 -17.07
N SER A 558 23.94 19.08 -17.44
CA SER A 558 24.82 18.31 -16.55
C SER A 558 26.28 18.21 -17.03
N LYS A 559 26.84 19.28 -17.61
CA LYS A 559 28.25 19.25 -18.10
C LYS A 559 29.30 19.05 -16.99
N ASP A 560 28.94 19.17 -15.72
CA ASP A 560 29.86 19.16 -14.57
C ASP A 560 29.80 17.91 -13.66
N SER A 561 29.15 16.82 -14.07
CA SER A 561 29.03 15.62 -13.21
C SER A 561 29.76 14.39 -13.77
N GLU A 562 31.08 14.35 -13.62
CA GLU A 562 31.85 13.10 -13.47
C GLU A 562 31.54 12.44 -12.11
N LYS A 563 30.25 12.33 -11.75
CA LYS A 563 29.84 11.78 -10.46
C LYS A 563 29.74 10.26 -10.58
N SER A 564 30.31 9.60 -9.57
CA SER A 564 30.18 8.17 -9.29
C SER A 564 28.76 7.68 -9.58
N PRO A 565 28.58 6.48 -10.15
CA PRO A 565 27.26 5.95 -10.48
C PRO A 565 26.37 5.95 -9.23
N THR A 566 25.35 6.82 -9.24
CA THR A 566 24.39 6.91 -8.15
C THR A 566 23.59 5.61 -8.09
N ARG A 567 23.57 4.99 -6.91
CA ARG A 567 22.95 3.68 -6.68
C ARG A 567 21.49 3.88 -6.32
N TYR A 568 20.62 3.08 -6.92
CA TYR A 568 19.18 3.18 -6.71
C TYR A 568 18.61 1.81 -6.37
N SER A 569 17.63 1.79 -5.47
CA SER A 569 16.75 0.64 -5.26
C SER A 569 15.31 1.06 -5.51
N GLY A 570 14.49 0.20 -6.09
CA GLY A 570 13.12 0.57 -6.44
C GLY A 570 12.18 -0.61 -6.57
N LEU A 571 10.90 -0.30 -6.43
CA LEU A 571 9.78 -1.21 -6.63
C LEU A 571 9.32 -1.08 -8.07
N PHE A 572 9.57 -2.10 -8.86
CA PHE A 572 9.21 -2.12 -10.27
C PHE A 572 8.14 -3.18 -10.50
N GLN A 573 7.11 -2.84 -11.25
CA GLN A 573 6.07 -3.79 -11.65
C GLN A 573 6.17 -4.05 -13.13
N PHE A 574 6.46 -5.28 -13.50
CA PHE A 574 6.56 -5.69 -14.89
C PHE A 574 5.23 -6.29 -15.33
N TYR A 575 4.85 -5.98 -16.56
CA TYR A 575 3.68 -6.56 -17.17
C TYR A 575 3.89 -6.68 -18.67
N GLN A 576 3.27 -7.69 -19.26
CA GLN A 576 3.24 -7.83 -20.71
C GLN A 576 1.96 -7.20 -21.25
N LYS A 577 2.09 -6.38 -22.30
CA LYS A 577 0.97 -5.82 -23.06
C LYS A 577 1.34 -5.85 -24.54
N ASP A 578 0.46 -6.40 -25.38
CA ASP A 578 0.68 -6.51 -26.83
C ASP A 578 2.02 -7.19 -27.18
N LYS A 579 2.34 -8.27 -26.45
CA LYS A 579 3.60 -9.03 -26.50
C LYS A 579 4.86 -8.23 -26.11
N LYS A 580 4.74 -6.96 -25.72
CA LYS A 580 5.84 -6.13 -25.22
C LYS A 580 5.88 -6.13 -23.70
N TRP A 581 7.08 -6.17 -23.14
CA TRP A 581 7.28 -5.99 -21.70
C TRP A 581 7.32 -4.51 -21.37
N ASN A 582 6.60 -4.15 -20.31
CA ASN A 582 6.53 -2.81 -19.77
C ASN A 582 6.87 -2.87 -18.28
N ALA A 583 7.29 -1.75 -17.70
CA ALA A 583 7.50 -1.62 -16.27
C ALA A 583 6.90 -0.32 -15.72
N VAL A 584 6.39 -0.39 -14.49
CA VAL A 584 5.91 0.76 -13.70
C VAL A 584 6.76 0.89 -12.45
N ILE A 585 7.15 2.11 -12.09
CA ILE A 585 7.81 2.40 -10.81
C ILE A 585 6.74 2.67 -9.76
N ASN A 586 6.56 1.75 -8.80
CA ASN A 586 5.52 1.85 -7.75
C ASN A 586 6.02 2.52 -6.47
N GLY A 587 7.34 2.65 -6.30
CA GLY A 587 7.98 3.29 -5.16
C GLY A 587 9.49 3.19 -5.30
N ARG A 588 10.23 4.14 -4.72
CA ARG A 588 11.70 4.15 -4.72
C ARG A 588 12.18 4.31 -3.29
N SER A 589 13.24 3.58 -2.93
CA SER A 589 14.02 3.82 -1.71
C SER A 589 15.44 4.20 -2.15
N GLU A 590 15.95 5.32 -1.66
CA GLU A 590 17.39 5.52 -1.70
C GLU A 590 18.00 4.65 -0.59
N GLU A 591 19.03 3.87 -0.93
CA GLU A 591 19.84 3.23 0.12
C GLU A 591 20.49 4.35 0.92
N ARG A 592 20.02 4.53 2.16
CA ARG A 592 20.70 5.36 3.15
C ARG A 592 21.97 4.60 3.55
N ARG A 593 23.12 5.08 3.09
CA ARG A 593 24.39 4.80 3.76
C ARG A 593 24.65 5.86 4.81
#